data_AF-V9G6C6-F1
#
_entry.id   AF-V9G6C6-F1
#
_cell.length_a   1.000
_cell.length_b   1.000
_cell.length_c   1.000
_cell.angle_alpha   90.00
_cell.angle_beta   90.00
_cell.angle_gamma   90.00
#
_symmetry.space_group_name_H-M   'P 1'
#
loop_
_entity.id
_entity.type
_entity.pdbx_description
1 polymer ?
#
loop_
_entity_poly.entity_id
_entity_poly.type
_entity_poly.pdbx_seq_one_letter_code
_entity_poly.pdbx_strand_id
1 'polypeptide(L)'
;MEQTANAAYKASVLRNFLTEDGRISQIPAKYKKKIIILEYMAEQLELGRTYPEKEINDFIQQFHADYATIRREFIIHHYMRRNTEIYECNPRDMWTKWEQI
;
A
#
# COMPACT_ATOMS: atom_id res chain seq x y z
N MET A 1 8.16 20.32 13.31
CA MET A 1 9.46 19.68 13.02
C MET A 1 9.29 18.19 12.74
N GLU A 2 8.56 17.45 13.57
CA GLU A 2 8.31 16.00 13.39
C GLU A 2 7.57 15.64 12.10
N GLN A 3 6.52 16.37 11.72
CA GLN A 3 5.78 16.14 10.47
C GLN A 3 6.66 16.29 9.22
N THR A 4 7.59 17.25 9.24
CA THR A 4 8.54 17.50 8.13
C THR A 4 9.56 16.38 8.01
N ALA A 5 10.05 15.87 9.15
CA ALA A 5 10.97 14.74 9.17
C ALA A 5 10.31 13.45 8.67
N ASN A 6 9.05 13.21 9.06
CA ASN A 6 8.26 12.08 8.56
C ASN A 6 8.02 12.17 7.05
N ALA A 7 7.64 13.34 6.53
CA ALA A 7 7.48 13.54 5.09
C ALA A 7 8.78 13.29 4.32
N ALA A 8 9.92 13.80 4.81
CA ALA A 8 11.23 13.56 4.21
C ALA A 8 11.62 12.07 4.24
N TYR A 9 11.29 11.36 5.32
CA TYR A 9 11.52 9.93 5.44
C TYR A 9 10.66 9.12 4.46
N LYS A 10 9.34 9.38 4.41
CA LYS A 10 8.42 8.76 3.44
C LYS A 10 8.93 8.96 2.01
N ALA A 11 9.28 10.19 1.64
CA ALA A 11 9.82 10.50 0.31
C ALA A 11 11.14 9.77 0.02
N SER A 12 12.05 9.67 0.99
CA SER A 12 13.30 8.91 0.84
C SER A 12 13.04 7.42 0.64
N VAL A 13 12.11 6.83 1.38
CA VAL A 13 11.71 5.43 1.19
C VAL A 13 11.14 5.22 -0.20
N LEU A 14 10.16 6.04 -0.62
CA LEU A 14 9.55 5.91 -1.95
C LEU A 14 10.59 5.98 -3.07
N ARG A 15 11.51 6.94 -3.02
CA ARG A 15 12.61 7.07 -4.00
C ARG A 15 13.51 5.84 -4.10
N ASN A 16 13.70 5.11 -3.00
CA ASN A 16 14.61 3.96 -2.96
C ASN A 16 13.96 2.65 -3.44
N PHE A 17 12.63 2.56 -3.44
CA PHE A 17 11.90 1.33 -3.78
C PHE A 17 11.02 1.46 -5.02
N LEU A 18 10.68 2.68 -5.42
CA LEU A 18 9.98 2.94 -6.67
C LEU A 18 10.99 3.18 -7.79
N THR A 19 10.69 2.57 -8.92
CA THR A 19 11.32 2.82 -10.21
C THR A 19 10.79 4.10 -10.84
N GLU A 20 11.44 4.60 -11.89
CA GLU A 20 11.00 5.82 -12.58
C GLU A 20 9.61 5.70 -13.20
N ASP A 21 9.20 4.49 -13.58
CA ASP A 21 7.87 4.15 -14.10
C ASP A 21 6.84 3.84 -12.99
N GLY A 22 7.22 4.01 -11.71
CA GLY A 22 6.31 3.86 -10.57
C GLY A 22 6.11 2.41 -10.08
N ARG A 23 6.84 1.44 -10.64
CA ARG A 23 6.84 0.05 -10.18
C ARG A 23 7.67 -0.11 -8.91
N ILE A 24 7.34 -1.13 -8.12
CA ILE A 24 8.10 -1.51 -6.93
C ILE A 24 9.22 -2.45 -7.37
N SER A 25 10.47 -2.03 -7.22
CA SER A 25 11.64 -2.85 -7.57
C SER A 25 11.76 -4.09 -6.68
N GLN A 26 11.41 -3.95 -5.40
CA GLN A 26 11.36 -5.02 -4.40
C GLN A 26 10.47 -4.62 -3.22
N ILE A 27 9.80 -5.60 -2.60
CA ILE A 27 9.06 -5.36 -1.35
C ILE A 27 10.09 -5.15 -0.21
N PRO A 28 10.02 -4.03 0.54
CA PRO A 28 10.97 -3.80 1.63
C PRO A 28 10.91 -4.87 2.73
N ALA A 29 12.07 -5.38 3.13
CA ALA A 29 12.17 -6.32 4.26
C ALA A 29 11.87 -5.66 5.62
N LYS A 30 12.15 -4.36 5.77
CA LYS A 30 11.88 -3.62 7.01
C LYS A 30 10.41 -3.24 7.09
N TYR A 31 9.77 -3.61 8.20
CA TYR A 31 8.33 -3.41 8.42
C TYR A 31 7.86 -1.98 8.17
N LYS A 32 8.44 -0.97 8.84
CA LYS A 32 8.08 0.45 8.65
C LYS A 32 8.15 0.91 7.19
N LYS A 33 9.16 0.46 6.43
CA LYS A 33 9.30 0.78 4.99
C LYS A 33 8.25 0.05 4.15
N LYS A 34 7.91 -1.19 4.48
CA LYS A 34 6.86 -1.96 3.82
C LYS A 34 5.50 -1.23 3.94
N ILE A 35 5.15 -0.77 5.15
CA ILE A 35 3.90 -0.02 5.37
C ILE A 35 3.87 1.26 4.54
N ILE A 36 4.98 1.98 4.42
CA ILE A 36 5.06 3.16 3.54
C ILE A 36 4.75 2.82 2.07
N ILE A 37 5.27 1.71 1.56
CA ILE A 37 5.02 1.28 0.18
C ILE A 37 3.58 0.82 -0.01
N LEU A 38 3.03 0.03 0.92
CA LEU A 38 1.65 -0.43 0.85
C LEU A 38 0.66 0.74 0.96
N GLU A 39 0.92 1.68 1.86
CA GLU A 39 0.15 2.92 1.97
C GLU A 39 0.20 3.68 0.65
N TYR A 40 1.40 3.90 0.09
CA TYR A 40 1.53 4.54 -1.22
C TYR A 40 0.63 3.88 -2.25
N MET A 41 0.67 2.55 -2.42
CA MET A 41 -0.22 1.85 -3.34
C MET A 41 -1.71 2.09 -3.04
N ALA A 42 -2.12 1.92 -1.78
CA ALA A 42 -3.52 2.08 -1.39
C ALA A 42 -4.04 3.51 -1.62
N GLU A 43 -3.17 4.53 -1.58
CA GLU A 43 -3.55 5.93 -1.85
C GLU A 43 -4.00 6.18 -3.30
N GLN A 44 -3.72 5.28 -4.25
CA GLN A 44 -4.24 5.38 -5.62
C GLN A 44 -5.63 4.75 -5.79
N LEU A 45 -6.14 4.04 -4.78
CA LEU A 45 -7.49 3.50 -4.79
C LEU A 45 -8.48 4.52 -4.25
N GLU A 46 -9.71 4.48 -4.77
CA GLU A 46 -10.82 5.26 -4.24
C GLU A 46 -11.30 4.66 -2.90
N LEU A 47 -11.31 5.49 -1.85
CA LEU A 47 -11.75 5.12 -0.51
C LEU A 47 -13.25 4.76 -0.50
N GLY A 48 -13.63 3.70 0.23
CA GLY A 48 -15.00 3.23 0.33
C GLY A 48 -15.53 2.51 -0.92
N ARG A 49 -14.79 2.54 -2.04
CA ARG A 49 -15.15 1.80 -3.25
C ARG A 49 -14.87 0.31 -3.07
N THR A 50 -15.77 -0.49 -3.64
CA THR A 50 -15.61 -1.94 -3.79
C THR A 50 -15.01 -2.29 -5.15
N TYR A 51 -14.14 -3.30 -5.14
CA TYR A 51 -13.38 -3.80 -6.28
C TYR A 51 -13.47 -5.32 -6.30
N PRO A 52 -13.83 -5.95 -7.44
CA PRO A 52 -13.64 -7.37 -7.61
C PRO A 52 -12.16 -7.76 -7.48
N GLU A 53 -11.89 -8.98 -7.03
CA GLU A 53 -10.51 -9.47 -6.84
C GLU A 53 -9.68 -9.29 -8.11
N LYS A 54 -10.27 -9.57 -9.29
CA LYS A 54 -9.60 -9.36 -10.57
C LYS A 54 -9.11 -7.91 -10.76
N GLU A 55 -9.94 -6.93 -10.44
CA GLU A 55 -9.57 -5.51 -10.59
C GLU A 55 -8.42 -5.13 -9.64
N ILE A 56 -8.44 -5.66 -8.41
CA ILE A 56 -7.32 -5.48 -7.47
C ILE A 56 -6.05 -6.19 -7.94
N ASN A 57 -6.16 -7.35 -8.58
CA ASN A 57 -5.02 -8.06 -9.15
C ASN A 57 -4.38 -7.22 -10.26
N ASP A 58 -5.21 -6.73 -11.18
CA ASP A 58 -4.77 -5.92 -12.30
C ASP A 58 -4.16 -4.60 -11.81
N PHE A 59 -4.76 -3.97 -10.79
CA PHE A 59 -4.20 -2.80 -10.12
C PHE A 59 -2.81 -3.09 -9.52
N ILE A 60 -2.67 -4.14 -8.71
CA ILE A 60 -1.40 -4.46 -8.06
C ILE A 60 -0.32 -4.82 -9.09
N GLN A 61 -0.67 -5.52 -10.17
CA GLN A 61 0.28 -5.92 -11.23
C GLN A 61 0.93 -4.72 -11.94
N GLN A 62 0.30 -3.55 -11.91
CA GLN A 62 0.91 -2.29 -12.37
C GLN A 62 2.14 -1.93 -11.53
N PHE A 63 2.19 -2.35 -10.27
CA PHE A 63 3.30 -2.06 -9.34
C PHE A 63 4.24 -3.26 -9.14
N HIS A 64 3.70 -4.48 -8.99
CA HIS A 64 4.48 -5.65 -8.60
C HIS A 64 3.81 -6.96 -9.05
N ALA A 65 4.60 -7.96 -9.47
CA ALA A 65 4.08 -9.22 -9.99
C ALA A 65 3.43 -10.12 -8.92
N ASP A 66 3.92 -10.06 -7.68
CA ASP A 66 3.34 -10.80 -6.55
C ASP A 66 2.11 -10.07 -5.99
N TYR A 67 1.01 -10.14 -6.74
CA TYR A 67 -0.25 -9.55 -6.33
C TYR A 67 -0.86 -10.27 -5.12
N ALA A 68 -0.55 -11.54 -4.91
CA ALA A 68 -1.22 -12.36 -3.88
C ALA A 68 -0.72 -11.98 -2.50
N THR A 69 0.60 -11.80 -2.36
CA THR A 69 1.22 -11.27 -1.14
C THR A 69 0.70 -9.87 -0.83
N ILE A 70 0.66 -8.97 -1.82
CA ILE A 70 0.21 -7.59 -1.59
C ILE A 70 -1.27 -7.52 -1.21
N ARG A 71 -2.15 -8.30 -1.84
CA ARG A 71 -3.57 -8.40 -1.41
C ARG A 71 -3.69 -8.84 0.04
N ARG A 72 -2.87 -9.80 0.46
CA ARG A 72 -2.84 -10.27 1.85
C ARG A 72 -2.40 -9.16 2.80
N GLU A 73 -1.34 -8.44 2.45
CA GLU A 73 -0.82 -7.32 3.24
C GLU A 73 -1.82 -6.16 3.31
N PHE A 74 -2.57 -5.88 2.24
CA PHE A 74 -3.66 -4.90 2.26
C PHE A 74 -4.74 -5.23 3.30
N ILE A 75 -5.06 -6.50 3.49
CA ILE A 75 -6.00 -6.95 4.51
C ILE A 75 -5.37 -6.88 5.91
N ILE A 76 -4.15 -7.39 6.07
CA ILE A 76 -3.42 -7.42 7.36
C ILE A 76 -3.29 -6.00 7.94
N HIS A 77 -3.01 -5.02 7.09
CA HIS A 77 -2.79 -3.63 7.50
C HIS A 77 -4.02 -2.74 7.41
N HIS A 78 -5.19 -3.34 7.21
CA HIS A 78 -6.49 -2.67 7.16
C HIS A 78 -6.65 -1.62 6.06
N TYR A 79 -5.81 -1.64 5.01
CA TYR A 79 -6.03 -0.82 3.81
C TYR A 79 -7.31 -1.22 3.09
N MET A 80 -7.61 -2.52 3.09
CA MET A 80 -8.84 -3.06 2.52
C MET A 80 -9.45 -4.09 3.46
N ARG A 81 -10.78 -4.24 3.38
CA ARG A 81 -11.47 -5.43 3.88
C ARG A 81 -11.89 -6.30 2.70
N ARG A 82 -11.99 -7.60 2.91
CA ARG A 82 -12.37 -8.57 1.88
C ARG A 82 -13.60 -9.35 2.31
N ASN A 83 -14.58 -9.45 1.43
CA ASN A 83 -15.71 -10.37 1.53
C ASN A 83 -15.76 -11.27 0.29
N THR A 84 -15.41 -12.54 0.46
CA THR A 84 -15.28 -13.54 -0.62
C THR A 84 -14.33 -13.09 -1.73
N GLU A 85 -14.81 -12.49 -2.83
CA GLU A 85 -13.98 -12.02 -3.95
C GLU A 85 -14.10 -10.50 -4.15
N ILE A 86 -14.73 -9.80 -3.21
CA ILE A 86 -14.89 -8.35 -3.25
C ILE A 86 -14.00 -7.72 -2.18
N TYR A 87 -13.21 -6.75 -2.60
CA TYR A 87 -12.34 -5.95 -1.75
C TYR A 87 -12.91 -4.54 -1.62
N GLU A 88 -13.00 -4.00 -0.43
CA GLU A 88 -13.43 -2.62 -0.19
C GLU A 88 -12.29 -1.83 0.42
N CYS A 89 -11.99 -0.66 -0.14
CA CYS A 89 -10.97 0.22 0.40
C CYS A 89 -11.47 0.86 1.70
N ASN A 90 -10.78 0.61 2.82
CA ASN A 90 -11.23 1.10 4.11
C ASN A 90 -10.92 2.61 4.27
N PRO A 91 -11.65 3.31 5.15
CA PRO A 91 -11.30 4.64 5.60
C PRO A 91 -9.87 4.74 6.17
N ARG A 92 -9.21 5.89 5.98
CA ARG A 92 -7.79 6.12 6.34
C ARG A 92 -7.50 6.08 7.84
N ASP A 93 -8.51 6.21 8.69
CA ASP A 93 -8.39 6.09 10.14
C ASP A 93 -8.18 4.62 10.57
N MET A 94 -8.63 3.65 9.77
CA MET A 94 -8.40 2.22 10.04
C MET A 94 -7.01 1.75 9.64
N TRP A 95 -6.32 2.48 8.76
CA TRP A 95 -5.05 2.04 8.18
C TRP A 95 -3.93 2.00 9.22
N THR A 96 -3.04 1.01 9.09
CA THR A 96 -1.81 0.95 9.87
C THR A 96 -0.98 2.22 9.64
N LYS A 97 -0.72 2.99 10.71
CA LYS A 97 0.06 4.23 10.66
C LYS A 97 1.54 3.92 10.83
N TRP A 98 2.33 4.09 9.78
CA TRP A 98 3.77 3.84 9.85
C TRP A 98 4.50 4.83 10.76
N GLU A 99 3.92 6.00 11.02
CA GLU A 99 4.43 7.01 11.95
C GLU A 99 4.41 6.52 13.41
N GLN A 100 3.54 5.55 13.73
CA GLN A 100 3.36 5.00 15.08
C GLN A 100 4.17 3.71 15.33
N ILE A 101 4.90 3.24 14.31
CA ILE A 101 5.81 2.08 14.36
C ILE A 101 7.23 2.56 14.61
#